data_AF-A0A2G9MZE9-F1
#
_entry.id   AF-A0A2G9MZE9-F1
#
_cell.length_a   1.000
_cell.length_b   1.000
_cell.length_c   1.000
_cell.angle_alpha   90.00
_cell.angle_beta   90.00
_cell.angle_gamma   90.00
#
_symmetry.space_group_name_H-M   'P 1'
#
loop_
_entity.id
_entity.type
_entity.pdbx_description
1 polymer ?
#
loop_
_entity_poly.entity_id
_entity_poly.type
_entity_poly.pdbx_seq_one_letter_code
_entity_poly.pdbx_strand_id
1 'polypeptide(L)' 'MSDFFMLEYGLGILQVILIISLSPLIVGIMRKTKAKSQKRIGSGIFQPYYDIIKLL' A
#
# COMPACT_ATOMS: atom_id res chain seq x y z
N MET A 1 -9.17 6.11 -32.27
CA MET A 1 -8.55 4.77 -32.11
C MET A 1 -7.31 4.86 -31.23
N SER A 2 -6.37 5.77 -31.53
CA SER A 2 -5.17 6.05 -30.71
C SER A 2 -5.47 6.52 -29.28
N ASP A 3 -6.49 7.35 -29.07
CA ASP A 3 -6.81 7.90 -27.75
C ASP A 3 -7.30 6.83 -26.76
N PHE A 4 -7.99 5.81 -27.28
CA PHE A 4 -8.47 4.68 -26.46
C PHE A 4 -7.29 3.87 -25.90
N PHE A 5 -6.29 3.58 -26.73
CA PHE A 5 -5.09 2.87 -26.31
C PHE A 5 -4.32 3.65 -25.23
N MET A 6 -4.15 4.97 -25.40
CA MET A 6 -3.45 5.79 -24.40
C MET A 6 -4.14 5.79 -23.03
N LEU A 7 -5.47 5.83 -23.01
CA LEU A 7 -6.24 5.72 -21.76
C LEU A 7 -6.12 4.33 -21.13
N GLU A 8 -6.19 3.26 -21.94
CA GLU A 8 -6.06 1.88 -21.45
C GLU A 8 -4.69 1.62 -20.80
N TYR A 9 -3.60 2.03 -21.46
CA TYR A 9 -2.25 1.95 -20.89
C TYR A 9 -2.11 2.81 -19.62
N GLY A 10 -2.67 4.03 -19.62
CA GLY A 10 -2.66 4.91 -18.45
C GLY A 10 -3.37 4.31 -17.25
N LEU A 11 -4.55 3.70 -17.47
CA LEU A 11 -5.31 2.99 -16.44
C LEU A 11 -4.56 1.77 -15.91
N GLY A 12 -3.89 1.01 -16.78
CA GLY A 12 -3.06 -0.14 -16.38
C GLY A 12 -1.91 0.27 -15.46
N ILE A 13 -1.19 1.34 -15.81
CA ILE A 13 -0.11 1.88 -14.97
C ILE A 13 -0.66 2.37 -13.62
N LEU A 14 -1.78 3.09 -13.63
CA LEU A 14 -2.43 3.56 -12.41
C LEU A 14 -2.84 2.40 -11.50
N GLN A 15 -3.40 1.34 -12.06
CA GLN A 15 -3.81 0.14 -11.31
C GLN A 15 -2.61 -0.54 -10.64
N VAL A 16 -1.49 -0.67 -11.33
CA VAL A 16 -0.27 -1.27 -10.77
C VAL A 16 0.26 -0.43 -9.61
N ILE A 17 0.33 0.89 -9.77
CA ILE A 17 0.77 1.81 -8.69
C ILE A 17 -0.17 1.74 -7.48
N LEU A 18 -1.48 1.68 -7.72
CA LEU A 18 -2.46 1.50 -6.66
C LEU A 18 -2.26 0.19 -5.92
N ILE A 19 -2.07 -0.95 -6.61
CA ILE A 19 -1.87 -2.24 -5.95
C ILE A 19 -0.59 -2.24 -5.10
N ILE A 20 0.52 -1.72 -5.64
CA ILE A 20 1.81 -1.65 -4.93
C ILE A 20 1.69 -0.76 -3.69
N SER A 21 0.97 0.36 -3.77
CA SER A 21 0.77 1.25 -2.63
C SER A 21 -0.28 0.74 -1.63
N LEU A 22 -1.31 0.00 -2.06
CA LEU A 22 -2.30 -0.61 -1.16
C LEU A 22 -1.72 -1.77 -0.34
N SER A 23 -0.81 -2.55 -0.92
CA SER A 23 -0.16 -3.68 -0.24
C SER A 23 0.40 -3.33 1.16
N PRO A 24 1.32 -2.33 1.31
CA PRO A 24 1.84 -1.93 2.61
C PRO A 24 0.78 -1.31 3.53
N LEU A 25 -0.26 -0.68 2.99
CA LEU A 25 -1.36 -0.13 3.79
C LEU A 25 -2.11 -1.24 4.53
N ILE A 26 -2.45 -2.32 3.84
CA ILE A 26 -3.14 -3.48 4.41
C ILE A 26 -2.26 -4.14 5.47
N VAL A 27 -0.94 -4.25 5.23
CA VAL A 27 0.02 -4.77 6.21
C VAL A 27 0.04 -3.90 7.48
N GLY A 28 0.03 -2.57 7.33
CA GLY A 28 -0.03 -1.62 8.44
C GLY A 28 -1.30 -1.79 9.27
N ILE A 29 -2.46 -1.91 8.62
CA ILE A 29 -3.75 -2.17 9.28
C ILE A 29 -3.72 -3.51 10.00
N MET A 30 -3.24 -4.58 9.35
CA MET A 30 -3.15 -5.91 9.94
C MET A 30 -2.27 -5.90 11.20
N ARG A 31 -1.09 -5.27 11.14
CA ARG A 31 -0.19 -5.13 12.30
C ARG A 31 -0.87 -4.40 13.46
N LYS A 32 -1.59 -3.31 13.16
CA LYS A 32 -2.32 -2.53 14.17
C LYS A 32 -3.46 -3.33 14.80
N THR A 33 -4.23 -4.09 14.00
CA THR A 33 -5.29 -4.97 14.48
C THR A 33 -4.74 -6.08 15.36
N LYS A 34 -3.63 -6.73 14.97
CA LYS A 34 -2.95 -7.74 15.79
C LYS A 34 -2.46 -7.15 17.13
N ALA A 35 -1.87 -5.95 17.10
CA ALA A 35 -1.41 -5.30 18.33
C ALA A 35 -2.56 -4.95 19.28
N LYS A 36 -3.68 -4.45 18.75
CA LYS A 36 -4.90 -4.18 19.53
C LYS A 36 -5.43 -5.46 20.20
N SER A 37 -5.45 -6.58 19.47
CA SER A 37 -5.85 -7.89 20.01
C SER A 37 -4.92 -8.36 21.13
N GLN A 38 -3.62 -8.06 21.03
CA GLN A 38 -2.61 -8.39 22.04
C GLN A 38 -2.58 -7.42 23.23
N LYS A 39 -3.53 -6.46 23.35
CA LYS A 39 -3.48 -5.35 24.32
C LYS A 39 -2.14 -4.58 24.31
N ARG A 40 -1.50 -4.45 23.15
CA ARG A 40 -0.26 -3.68 22.96
C ARG A 40 -0.51 -2.49 22.03
N ILE A 41 0.19 -1.40 22.26
CA ILE A 41 0.23 -0.28 21.30
C ILE A 41 1.15 -0.71 20.15
N GLY A 42 0.56 -1.01 19.00
CA GLY A 42 1.28 -1.39 17.78
C GLY A 42 1.84 -0.20 17.02
N SER A 43 2.58 -0.49 15.95
CA SER A 43 3.11 0.53 15.04
C SER A 43 1.99 1.31 14.33
N GLY A 44 2.33 2.52 13.86
CA GLY A 44 1.42 3.31 13.03
C GLY A 44 1.05 2.60 11.71
N ILE A 45 -0.08 2.99 11.11
CA ILE A 45 -0.57 2.41 9.84
C ILE A 45 0.40 2.70 8.69
N PHE A 46 1.06 3.86 8.73
CA PHE A 46 2.05 4.27 7.73
C PHE A 46 3.47 3.75 8.01
N GLN A 47 3.70 3.06 9.13
CA GLN A 47 5.01 2.49 9.46
C GLN A 47 5.60 1.65 8.33
N PRO A 48 4.83 0.80 7.61
CA PRO A 48 5.37 0.01 6.51
C PRO A 48 5.96 0.82 5.36
N TYR A 49 5.47 2.04 5.10
CA TYR A 49 6.07 2.93 4.08
C TYR A 49 7.45 3.43 4.54
N TYR A 50 7.58 3.80 5.82
CA TYR A 50 8.86 4.21 6.40
C TYR A 50 9.84 3.04 6.50
N ASP A 51 9.37 1.82 6.81
CA ASP A 51 10.18 0.61 6.84
C ASP A 51 10.77 0.32 5.44
N ILE A 52 9.97 0.46 4.37
CA ILE A 52 10.46 0.29 2.98
C ILE A 52 11.55 1.31 2.65
N ILE A 53 11.36 2.60 2.97
CA ILE A 53 12.35 3.64 2.71
C ILE A 53 13.64 3.40 3.52
N LYS A 54 13.51 2.86 4.74
CA LYS A 54 14.65 2.58 5.62
C LYS A 54 15.43 1.32 5.22
N LEU A 55 14.76 0.34 4.62
CA LEU A 55 15.35 -0.94 4.20
C LEU A 55 15.89 -0.91 2.76
N LEU A 56 15.57 0.12 2.00
CA LEU A 56 16.17 0.43 0.70
C LEU A 56 17.51 1.15 0.90
#